data_AF-A0A2G2YII2-F1
#
_entry.id   AF-A0A2G2YII2-F1
#
_cell.length_a   1.000
_cell.length_b   1.000
_cell.length_c   1.000
_cell.angle_alpha   90.00
_cell.angle_beta   90.00
_cell.angle_gamma   90.00
#
_symmetry.space_group_name_H-M   'P 1'
#
loop_
_entity.id
_entity.type
_entity.pdbx_description
1 polymer ?
#
loop_
_entity_poly.entity_id
_entity_poly.type
_entity_poly.pdbx_seq_one_letter_code
_entity_poly.pdbx_strand_id
1 'polypeptide(L)'
;AYSVPGRGYSEYRLAGFSSWLQNHITDADSWRKIRPCLADSEICPKLNSEFVNADQFFAAHISPIQSGCCKPPTICGYQFVNPTVWSNPTNTIADPDCTIWNDDPSQLCYNCDACKAGLLGNLRKEWRKANLILILTVVVLIWVYVIACSAYKNAQTEQLFQRYKQGWA
;
A
#
# COMPACT_ATOMS: atom_id res chain seq x y z
N ALA A 1 -5.61 2.89 -10.11
CA ALA A 1 -5.74 1.42 -10.25
C ALA A 1 -6.72 1.17 -11.36
N TYR A 2 -6.46 0.18 -12.20
CA TYR A 2 -7.41 -0.27 -13.22
C TYR A 2 -7.48 -1.79 -13.17
N SER A 3 -8.66 -2.32 -13.45
CA SER A 3 -8.88 -3.76 -13.57
C SER A 3 -8.30 -4.24 -14.89
N VAL A 4 -7.66 -5.41 -14.87
CA VAL A 4 -7.18 -6.09 -16.07
C VAL A 4 -8.16 -7.23 -16.37
N PRO A 5 -8.74 -7.30 -17.59
CA PRO A 5 -9.65 -8.39 -17.94
C PRO A 5 -9.03 -9.77 -17.71
N GLY A 6 -9.78 -10.66 -17.06
CA GLY A 6 -9.32 -12.03 -16.77
C GLY A 6 -8.25 -12.14 -15.67
N ARG A 7 -8.01 -11.08 -14.89
CA ARG A 7 -7.07 -11.09 -13.75
C ARG A 7 -7.79 -10.80 -12.43
N GLY A 8 -7.40 -11.49 -11.36
CA GLY A 8 -7.82 -11.23 -9.99
C GLY A 8 -7.15 -10.00 -9.37
N TYR A 9 -6.07 -9.51 -9.98
CA TYR A 9 -5.34 -8.33 -9.52
C TYR A 9 -5.60 -7.09 -10.39
N SER A 10 -5.31 -5.92 -9.82
CA SER A 10 -5.36 -4.64 -10.52
C SER A 10 -3.95 -4.14 -10.82
N GLU A 11 -3.82 -3.38 -11.90
CA GLU A 11 -2.59 -2.67 -12.24
C GLU A 11 -2.71 -1.17 -11.89
N TYR A 12 -1.57 -0.49 -11.77
CA TYR A 12 -1.48 0.87 -11.27
C TYR A 12 -0.69 1.74 -12.25
N ARG A 13 -1.16 2.97 -12.46
CA ARG A 13 -0.46 4.01 -13.23
C ARG A 13 -0.20 5.21 -12.32
N LEU A 14 0.92 5.89 -12.55
CA LEU A 14 1.30 7.10 -11.82
C LEU A 14 0.23 8.20 -11.93
N ALA A 15 -0.38 8.34 -13.12
CA ALA A 15 -1.47 9.29 -13.36
C ALA A 15 -2.67 9.18 -12.39
N GLY A 16 -2.83 8.06 -11.67
CA GLY A 16 -3.86 7.87 -10.64
C GLY A 16 -3.50 8.44 -9.25
N PHE A 17 -2.38 9.14 -9.12
CA PHE A 17 -1.88 9.74 -7.87
C PHE A 17 -1.68 11.24 -8.04
N SER A 18 -1.72 12.01 -6.95
CA SER A 18 -1.49 13.47 -7.02
C SER A 18 -0.03 13.77 -7.39
N SER A 19 0.20 14.83 -8.15
CA SER A 19 1.55 15.21 -8.60
C SER A 19 2.51 15.42 -7.43
N TRP A 20 2.02 15.98 -6.32
CA TRP A 20 2.82 16.12 -5.10
C TRP A 20 3.30 14.76 -4.55
N LEU A 21 2.40 13.77 -4.48
CA LEU A 21 2.73 12.44 -3.93
C LEU A 21 3.65 11.66 -4.86
N GLN A 22 3.46 11.79 -6.18
CA GLN A 22 4.38 11.24 -7.16
C GLN A 22 5.77 11.84 -6.93
N ASN A 23 5.91 13.17 -6.99
CA ASN A 23 7.21 13.84 -6.88
C ASN A 23 7.93 13.61 -5.55
N HIS A 24 7.22 13.33 -4.45
CA HIS A 24 7.88 13.10 -3.15
C HIS A 24 8.46 11.69 -2.99
N ILE A 25 7.93 10.70 -3.72
CA ILE A 25 8.29 9.29 -3.55
C ILE A 25 9.05 8.78 -4.78
N THR A 26 8.73 9.32 -5.95
CA THR A 26 9.22 8.85 -7.24
C THR A 26 10.23 9.80 -7.88
N ASP A 27 10.70 10.82 -7.16
CA ASP A 27 11.84 11.61 -7.62
C ASP A 27 13.09 10.74 -7.72
N ALA A 28 14.02 11.15 -8.59
CA ALA A 28 15.20 10.34 -8.90
C ALA A 28 16.08 10.07 -7.68
N ASP A 29 16.14 10.99 -6.72
CA ASP A 29 17.00 10.86 -5.54
C ASP A 29 16.40 9.94 -4.49
N SER A 30 15.11 10.05 -4.22
CA SER A 30 14.38 9.13 -3.36
C SER A 30 14.34 7.73 -3.97
N TRP A 31 14.06 7.61 -5.27
CA TRP A 31 13.97 6.32 -5.93
C TRP A 31 15.30 5.56 -5.92
N ARG A 32 16.43 6.27 -6.05
CA ARG A 32 17.77 5.66 -5.92
C ARG A 32 18.00 4.97 -4.59
N LYS A 33 17.35 5.45 -3.52
CA LYS A 33 17.41 4.85 -2.18
C LYS A 33 16.38 3.73 -1.99
N ILE A 34 15.21 3.85 -2.61
CA ILE A 34 14.10 2.88 -2.48
C ILE A 34 14.35 1.62 -3.30
N ARG A 35 14.84 1.76 -4.54
CA ARG A 35 15.08 0.66 -5.47
C ARG A 35 15.87 -0.52 -4.87
N PRO A 36 17.04 -0.32 -4.24
CA PRO A 36 17.80 -1.44 -3.67
C PRO A 36 17.02 -2.17 -2.58
N CYS A 37 16.23 -1.47 -1.76
CA CYS A 37 15.38 -2.10 -0.75
C CYS A 37 14.29 -2.98 -1.39
N LEU A 38 13.76 -2.59 -2.55
CA LEU A 38 12.79 -3.42 -3.29
C LEU A 38 13.44 -4.65 -3.90
N ALA A 39 14.65 -4.52 -4.42
CA ALA A 39 15.43 -5.62 -4.98
C ALA A 39 15.88 -6.63 -3.93
N ASP A 40 16.25 -6.16 -2.73
CA ASP A 40 16.63 -7.02 -1.61
C ASP A 40 15.40 -7.63 -0.90
N SER A 41 14.21 -7.06 -1.10
CA SER A 41 12.99 -7.57 -0.47
C SER A 41 12.55 -8.92 -1.04
N GLU A 42 12.05 -9.79 -0.17
CA GLU A 42 11.46 -11.07 -0.57
C GLU A 42 10.09 -10.95 -1.26
N ILE A 43 9.64 -9.74 -1.63
CA ILE A 43 8.29 -9.50 -2.17
C ILE A 43 8.08 -10.23 -3.49
N CYS A 44 9.04 -10.11 -4.43
CA CYS A 44 8.96 -10.77 -5.73
C CYS A 44 9.40 -12.25 -5.69
N PRO A 45 10.47 -12.63 -4.97
CA PRO A 45 10.82 -14.04 -4.81
C PRO A 45 9.67 -14.90 -4.22
N LYS A 46 8.91 -14.35 -3.26
CA LYS A 46 7.75 -15.06 -2.66
C LYS A 46 6.64 -15.37 -3.66
N LEU A 47 6.47 -14.59 -4.73
CA LEU A 47 5.49 -14.88 -5.76
C LEU A 47 5.78 -16.21 -6.46
N ASN A 48 7.06 -16.50 -6.70
CA ASN A 48 7.48 -17.72 -7.38
C ASN A 48 7.31 -18.97 -6.49
N SER A 49 7.37 -18.80 -5.16
CA SER A 49 7.09 -19.89 -4.22
C SER A 49 5.60 -20.09 -3.95
N GLU A 50 4.80 -19.01 -4.03
CA GLU A 50 3.37 -19.04 -3.72
C GLU A 50 2.51 -19.48 -4.92
N PHE A 51 2.92 -19.12 -6.14
CA PHE A 51 2.16 -19.42 -7.36
C PHE A 51 3.01 -20.20 -8.36
N VAL A 52 2.64 -21.47 -8.57
CA VAL A 52 3.34 -22.36 -9.52
C VAL A 52 2.70 -22.32 -10.91
N ASN A 53 1.37 -22.20 -10.96
CA ASN A 53 0.60 -22.29 -12.20
C ASN A 53 0.08 -20.92 -12.66
N ALA A 54 0.00 -20.74 -13.99
CA ALA A 54 -0.53 -19.51 -14.60
C ALA A 54 -1.95 -19.18 -14.11
N ASP A 55 -2.84 -20.17 -14.06
CA ASP A 55 -4.23 -19.97 -13.62
C ASP A 55 -4.33 -19.49 -12.17
N GLN A 56 -3.49 -20.05 -11.29
CA GLN A 56 -3.41 -19.63 -9.89
C GLN A 56 -2.91 -18.18 -9.79
N PHE A 57 -1.82 -17.86 -10.50
CA PHE A 57 -1.26 -16.51 -10.52
C PHE A 57 -2.25 -15.48 -11.06
N PHE A 58 -2.98 -15.80 -12.13
CA PHE A 58 -3.94 -14.89 -12.74
C PHE A 58 -5.24 -14.75 -11.95
N ALA A 59 -5.66 -15.76 -11.22
CA ALA A 59 -6.80 -15.66 -10.30
C ALA A 59 -6.42 -14.99 -8.97
N ALA A 60 -5.13 -14.92 -8.61
CA ALA A 60 -4.68 -14.43 -7.33
C ALA A 60 -4.87 -12.92 -7.13
N HIS A 61 -5.14 -12.54 -5.89
CA HIS A 61 -5.17 -11.15 -5.44
C HIS A 61 -3.79 -10.72 -4.93
N ILE A 62 -2.85 -10.48 -5.85
CA ILE A 62 -1.53 -9.96 -5.49
C ILE A 62 -1.60 -8.48 -5.08
N SER A 63 -0.68 -8.07 -4.22
CA SER A 63 -0.58 -6.69 -3.75
C SER A 63 -0.20 -5.71 -4.87
N PRO A 64 -0.48 -4.40 -4.72
CA PRO A 64 -0.13 -3.40 -5.74
C PRO A 64 1.35 -3.42 -6.11
N ILE A 65 2.23 -3.58 -5.11
CA ILE A 65 3.67 -3.62 -5.32
C ILE A 65 4.11 -4.90 -6.06
N GLN A 66 3.50 -6.04 -5.75
CA GLN A 66 3.77 -7.29 -6.48
C GLN A 66 3.34 -7.18 -7.94
N SER A 67 2.16 -6.59 -8.20
CA SER A 67 1.65 -6.42 -9.57
C SER A 67 2.45 -5.44 -10.44
N GLY A 68 3.10 -4.45 -9.81
CA GLY A 68 3.82 -3.39 -10.50
C GLY A 68 5.32 -3.61 -10.63
N CYS A 69 5.96 -4.30 -9.67
CA CYS A 69 7.40 -4.50 -9.65
C CYS A 69 7.84 -5.89 -10.13
N CYS A 70 7.03 -6.92 -9.87
CA CYS A 70 7.43 -8.31 -10.05
C CYS A 70 7.00 -8.92 -11.39
N LYS A 71 6.23 -8.19 -12.20
CA LYS A 71 5.79 -8.64 -13.52
C LYS A 71 5.72 -7.45 -14.50
N PRO A 72 5.83 -7.67 -15.81
CA PRO A 72 5.69 -6.59 -16.78
C PRO A 72 4.23 -6.09 -16.85
N PRO A 73 4.00 -4.88 -17.37
CA PRO A 73 2.66 -4.39 -17.67
C PRO A 73 1.94 -5.31 -18.66
N THR A 74 0.65 -5.60 -18.44
CA THR A 74 -0.10 -6.51 -19.32
C THR A 74 -0.19 -6.00 -20.76
N ILE A 75 -0.17 -4.67 -20.95
CA ILE A 75 -0.22 -4.04 -22.28
C ILE A 75 0.98 -4.38 -23.18
N CYS A 76 2.11 -4.73 -22.58
CA CYS A 76 3.32 -5.13 -23.30
C CYS A 76 3.17 -6.48 -24.02
N GLY A 77 2.19 -7.29 -23.59
CA GLY A 77 1.85 -8.55 -24.23
C GLY A 77 2.97 -9.58 -24.18
N TYR A 78 3.69 -9.64 -23.06
CA TYR A 78 4.63 -10.74 -22.77
C TYR A 78 3.87 -12.05 -22.49
N GLN A 79 4.48 -13.16 -22.88
CA GLN A 79 4.01 -14.50 -22.58
C GLN A 79 4.49 -14.93 -21.18
N PHE A 80 3.57 -15.49 -20.39
CA PHE A 80 3.84 -15.98 -19.05
C PHE A 80 4.70 -17.26 -19.11
N VAL A 81 5.81 -17.26 -18.37
CA VAL A 81 6.61 -18.47 -18.13
C VAL A 81 6.52 -18.85 -16.66
N ASN A 82 6.81 -17.91 -15.77
CA ASN A 82 6.58 -18.02 -14.33
C ASN A 82 6.19 -16.63 -13.76
N PRO A 83 5.85 -16.49 -12.47
CA PRO A 83 5.42 -15.21 -11.90
C PRO A 83 6.36 -14.02 -12.14
N THR A 84 7.67 -14.25 -12.24
CA THR A 84 8.69 -13.21 -12.40
C THR A 84 9.47 -13.28 -13.71
N VAL A 85 9.16 -14.22 -14.61
CA VAL A 85 9.86 -14.44 -15.87
C VAL A 85 8.85 -14.48 -17.01
N TRP A 86 9.10 -13.65 -18.00
CA TRP A 86 8.15 -13.34 -19.06
C TRP A 86 8.87 -13.20 -20.39
N SER A 87 8.42 -13.92 -21.42
CA SER A 87 9.13 -13.99 -22.71
C SER A 87 8.32 -13.44 -23.87
N ASN A 88 9.00 -13.12 -24.98
CA ASN A 88 8.37 -12.81 -26.28
C ASN A 88 7.31 -11.68 -26.20
N PRO A 89 7.72 -10.42 -26.00
CA PRO A 89 6.78 -9.31 -25.99
C PRO A 89 6.21 -9.05 -27.38
N THR A 90 4.89 -8.90 -27.43
CA THR A 90 4.17 -8.59 -28.68
C THR A 90 4.01 -7.08 -28.92
N ASN A 91 4.05 -6.26 -27.85
CA ASN A 91 3.75 -4.83 -27.91
C ASN A 91 4.75 -3.98 -27.09
N THR A 92 6.03 -3.99 -27.47
CA THR A 92 7.09 -3.25 -26.74
C THR A 92 6.97 -1.73 -26.82
N ILE A 93 6.22 -1.19 -27.78
CA ILE A 93 6.06 0.27 -28.01
C ILE A 93 4.85 0.82 -27.22
N ALA A 94 4.01 -0.04 -26.66
CA ALA A 94 2.75 0.39 -26.02
C ALA A 94 2.96 1.15 -24.70
N ASP A 95 4.05 0.88 -24.00
CA ASP A 95 4.42 1.53 -22.75
C ASP A 95 5.96 1.57 -22.62
N PRO A 96 6.56 2.68 -22.17
CA PRO A 96 8.01 2.75 -21.91
C PRO A 96 8.52 1.63 -21.00
N ASP A 97 7.71 1.21 -20.02
CA ASP A 97 8.05 0.15 -19.07
C ASP A 97 8.27 -1.20 -19.75
N CYS A 98 7.67 -1.43 -20.93
CA CYS A 98 7.84 -2.68 -21.68
C CYS A 98 9.29 -2.94 -22.07
N THR A 99 10.07 -1.88 -22.29
CA THR A 99 11.50 -1.97 -22.65
C THR A 99 12.43 -1.98 -21.44
N ILE A 100 11.91 -1.58 -20.27
CA ILE A 100 12.67 -1.51 -19.01
C ILE A 100 12.61 -2.84 -18.27
N TRP A 101 11.56 -3.63 -18.47
CA TRP A 101 11.39 -4.97 -17.89
C TRP A 101 12.62 -5.86 -18.12
N ASN A 102 13.03 -6.58 -17.07
CA ASN A 102 14.10 -7.56 -17.10
C ASN A 102 13.71 -8.80 -16.28
N ASP A 103 14.08 -10.00 -16.72
CA ASP A 103 13.82 -11.25 -15.99
C ASP A 103 14.85 -11.53 -14.87
N ASP A 104 15.93 -10.73 -14.79
CA ASP A 104 16.89 -10.80 -13.68
C ASP A 104 16.20 -10.46 -12.35
N PRO A 105 16.19 -11.36 -11.35
CA PRO A 105 15.57 -11.14 -10.04
C PRO A 105 16.07 -9.89 -9.31
N SER A 106 17.29 -9.44 -9.58
CA SER A 106 17.87 -8.23 -8.97
C SER A 106 17.44 -6.92 -9.64
N GLN A 107 16.85 -6.99 -10.85
CA GLN A 107 16.47 -5.83 -11.64
C GLN A 107 14.96 -5.70 -11.85
N LEU A 108 14.29 -6.80 -12.23
CA LEU A 108 12.86 -6.89 -12.52
C LEU A 108 12.30 -5.60 -13.17
N CYS A 109 11.13 -5.13 -12.71
CA CYS A 109 10.60 -3.82 -13.10
C CYS A 109 10.94 -2.73 -12.07
N TYR A 110 12.02 -2.84 -11.29
CA TYR A 110 12.27 -1.90 -10.18
C TYR A 110 12.53 -0.45 -10.62
N ASN A 111 12.80 -0.19 -11.91
CA ASN A 111 12.89 1.17 -12.46
C ASN A 111 11.64 1.63 -13.21
N CYS A 112 10.64 0.77 -13.36
CA CYS A 112 9.42 1.05 -14.11
C CYS A 112 8.50 2.02 -13.38
N ASP A 113 7.72 2.77 -14.13
CA ASP A 113 6.65 3.62 -13.61
C ASP A 113 5.49 2.78 -13.03
N ALA A 114 5.26 1.59 -13.55
CA ALA A 114 4.38 0.58 -12.99
C ALA A 114 4.80 0.17 -11.56
N CYS A 115 6.10 0.01 -11.30
CA CYS A 115 6.59 -0.35 -9.96
C CYS A 115 6.44 0.81 -8.97
N LYS A 116 6.79 2.02 -9.38
CA LYS A 116 6.53 3.24 -8.60
C LYS A 116 5.05 3.41 -8.28
N ALA A 117 4.17 3.20 -9.27
CA ALA A 117 2.72 3.25 -9.07
C ALA A 117 2.21 2.13 -8.17
N GLY A 118 2.80 0.93 -8.25
CA GLY A 118 2.55 -0.20 -7.36
C GLY A 118 2.93 0.12 -5.92
N LEU A 119 4.10 0.73 -5.69
CA LEU A 119 4.52 1.19 -4.36
C LEU A 119 3.54 2.24 -3.80
N LEU A 120 3.20 3.26 -4.59
CA LEU A 120 2.22 4.27 -4.19
C LEU A 120 0.85 3.67 -3.87
N GLY A 121 0.42 2.66 -4.65
CA GLY A 121 -0.80 1.90 -4.40
C GLY A 121 -0.76 1.15 -3.07
N ASN A 122 0.38 0.52 -2.78
CA ASN A 122 0.60 -0.21 -1.54
C ASN A 122 0.60 0.74 -0.33
N LEU A 123 1.35 1.85 -0.41
CA LEU A 123 1.39 2.88 0.63
C LEU A 123 0.00 3.46 0.90
N ARG A 124 -0.76 3.81 -0.14
CA ARG A 124 -2.14 4.31 0.02
C ARG A 124 -3.04 3.30 0.75
N LYS A 125 -2.88 2.00 0.49
CA LYS A 125 -3.64 0.94 1.17
C LYS A 125 -3.27 0.87 2.65
N GLU A 126 -1.99 0.85 2.97
CA GLU A 126 -1.51 0.78 4.35
C GLU A 126 -1.83 2.05 5.15
N TRP A 127 -1.72 3.24 4.53
CA TRP A 127 -2.09 4.50 5.18
C TRP A 127 -3.58 4.56 5.53
N ARG A 128 -4.45 4.02 4.67
CA ARG A 128 -5.89 3.94 4.98
C ARG A 128 -6.18 3.04 6.17
N LYS A 129 -5.48 1.91 6.29
CA LYS A 129 -5.61 1.01 7.45
C LYS A 129 -5.11 1.69 8.73
N ALA A 130 -3.93 2.32 8.69
CA ALA A 130 -3.37 3.04 9.82
C ALA A 130 -4.30 4.20 10.27
N ASN A 131 -4.85 4.96 9.32
CA ASN A 131 -5.79 6.03 9.61
C ASN A 131 -7.08 5.52 10.29
N LEU A 132 -7.59 4.35 9.86
CA LEU A 132 -8.74 3.72 10.51
C LEU A 132 -8.44 3.36 11.98
N ILE A 133 -7.28 2.76 12.24
CA ILE A 133 -6.84 2.39 13.60
C ILE A 133 -6.67 3.65 14.46
N LEU A 134 -6.08 4.71 13.90
CA LEU A 134 -5.90 5.99 14.57
C LEU A 134 -7.26 6.58 15.00
N ILE A 135 -8.23 6.62 14.08
CA ILE A 135 -9.58 7.14 14.37
C ILE A 135 -10.23 6.36 15.50
N LEU A 136 -10.19 5.02 15.46
CA LEU A 136 -10.73 4.17 16.53
C LEU A 136 -10.08 4.48 17.89
N THR A 137 -8.76 4.65 17.91
CA THR A 137 -8.01 4.97 19.12
C THR A 137 -8.42 6.33 19.70
N VAL A 138 -8.55 7.35 18.84
CA VAL A 138 -8.99 8.69 19.26
C VAL A 138 -10.40 8.65 19.84
N VAL A 139 -11.34 7.90 19.23
CA VAL A 139 -12.69 7.75 19.76
C VAL A 139 -12.67 7.16 21.16
N VAL A 140 -11.93 6.07 21.38
CA VAL A 140 -11.81 5.43 22.71
C VAL A 140 -11.23 6.41 23.74
N LEU A 141 -10.20 7.18 23.37
CA LEU A 141 -9.62 8.20 24.25
C LEU A 141 -10.64 9.29 24.63
N ILE A 142 -11.48 9.72 23.69
CA ILE A 142 -12.55 10.69 23.97
C ILE A 142 -13.57 10.09 24.95
N TRP A 143 -13.98 8.84 24.76
CA TRP A 143 -14.89 8.16 25.70
C TRP A 143 -14.32 8.09 27.11
N VAL A 144 -13.07 7.66 27.25
CA VAL A 144 -12.38 7.60 28.55
C VAL A 144 -12.26 8.99 29.17
N TYR A 145 -11.92 10.01 28.37
CA TYR A 145 -11.85 11.40 28.83
C TYR A 145 -13.19 11.90 29.37
N VAL A 146 -14.29 11.64 28.66
CA VAL A 146 -15.65 12.04 29.10
C VAL A 146 -16.02 11.34 30.41
N ILE A 147 -15.75 10.03 30.54
CA ILE A 147 -16.00 9.28 31.78
C ILE A 147 -15.17 9.87 32.92
N ALA A 148 -13.87 10.09 32.72
CA ALA A 148 -12.99 10.67 33.73
C ALA A 148 -13.45 12.07 34.16
N CYS A 149 -13.82 12.95 33.21
CA CYS A 149 -14.36 14.27 33.50
C CYS A 149 -15.70 14.19 34.25
N SER A 150 -16.59 13.26 33.88
CA SER A 150 -17.87 13.07 34.56
C SER A 150 -17.69 12.60 36.00
N ALA A 151 -16.78 11.66 36.24
CA ALA A 151 -16.45 11.18 37.58
C ALA A 151 -15.81 12.27 38.44
N TYR A 152 -14.87 13.04 37.87
CA TYR A 152 -14.23 14.17 38.55
C TYR A 152 -15.25 15.26 38.94
N LYS A 153 -16.12 15.66 38.00
CA LYS A 153 -17.17 16.64 38.29
C LYS A 153 -18.15 16.13 39.34
N ASN A 154 -18.57 14.87 39.26
CA ASN A 154 -19.47 14.28 40.25
C ASN A 154 -18.86 14.31 41.66
N ALA A 155 -17.59 13.93 41.80
CA ALA A 155 -16.87 13.99 43.07
C ALA A 155 -16.75 15.43 43.62
N GLN A 156 -16.48 16.41 42.75
CA GLN A 156 -16.40 17.82 43.14
C GLN A 156 -17.76 18.37 43.61
N THR A 157 -18.85 18.00 42.93
CA THR A 157 -20.21 18.39 43.31
C THR A 157 -20.61 17.79 44.67
N GLU A 158 -20.28 16.52 44.93
CA GLU A 158 -20.53 15.89 46.23
C GLU A 158 -19.80 16.62 47.37
N GLN A 159 -18.53 17.01 47.17
CA GLN A 159 -17.78 17.78 48.17
C GLN A 159 -18.42 19.15 48.48
N LEU A 160 -18.93 19.84 47.46
CA LEU A 160 -19.65 21.11 47.64
C LEU A 160 -20.95 20.92 48.42
N PHE A 161 -21.73 19.87 48.11
CA PHE A 161 -22.96 19.55 48.86
C PHE A 161 -22.69 19.17 50.32
N GLN A 162 -21.63 18.40 50.59
CA GLN A 162 -21.20 18.05 51.95
C GLN A 162 -20.84 19.31 52.77
N ARG A 163 -20.05 20.23 52.20
CA ARG A 163 -19.73 21.51 52.84
C ARG A 163 -20.98 22.38 53.06
N TYR A 164 -21.90 22.42 52.11
CA TYR A 164 -23.15 23.17 52.25
C TYR A 164 -24.02 22.63 53.39
N LYS A 165 -24.09 21.29 53.56
CA LYS A 165 -24.77 20.65 54.69
C LYS A 165 -24.11 20.93 56.05
N GLN A 166 -22.79 21.11 56.09
CA GLN A 166 -22.05 21.39 57.33
C GLN A 166 -22.04 22.88 57.73
N GLY A 167 -22.56 23.79 56.88
CA GLY A 167 -22.45 25.24 57.04
C GLY A 167 -23.69 26.00 57.56
N TRP A 168 -24.65 25.34 58.22
CA TRP A 168 -25.79 26.00 58.89
C TRP A 168 -25.98 25.49 60.32
N ALA A 169 -24.93 25.54 61.12
CA ALA A 169 -24.96 25.43 62.57
C ALA A 169 -24.17 26.57 63.20
#